data_AF-A0A921ZSQ4-F1
#
_entry.id   AF-A0A921ZSQ4-F1
#
_cell.length_a   1.000
_cell.length_b   1.000
_cell.length_c   1.000
_cell.angle_alpha   90.00
_cell.angle_beta   90.00
_cell.angle_gamma   90.00
#
_symmetry.space_group_name_H-M   'P 1'
#
loop_
_entity.id
_entity.type
_entity.pdbx_description
1 polymer ?
#
loop_
_entity_poly.entity_id
_entity_poly.type
_entity_poly.pdbx_seq_one_letter_code
_entity_poly.pdbx_strand_id
1 'polypeptide(L)'
;MKLTLILLRRNRMPNGHIFRGKERLVKQVESKHLRRLKEDFAVEEQNMFYLRFPYLTEAESSGHAKALGKCEARREEVLGKHGKIFKEDVTLYERLQHLRVGEKWE
;
A
#
# COMPACT_ATOMS: atom_id res chain seq x y z
N MET A 1 48.50 4.79 16.48
CA MET A 1 47.13 4.89 15.93
C MET A 1 47.07 4.21 14.57
N LYS A 2 46.37 3.07 14.46
CA LYS A 2 46.31 2.26 13.21
C LYS A 2 45.16 2.77 12.31
N LEU A 3 45.37 3.89 11.62
CA LEU A 3 44.40 4.47 10.67
C LEU A 3 44.32 3.72 9.32
N THR A 4 45.22 2.76 9.07
CA THR A 4 45.40 2.11 7.76
C THR A 4 44.56 0.85 7.52
N LEU A 5 43.89 0.30 8.54
CA LEU A 5 43.14 -0.96 8.43
C LEU A 5 41.71 -0.82 7.87
N ILE A 6 41.14 0.39 7.87
CA ILE A 6 39.73 0.60 7.49
C ILE A 6 39.54 0.69 5.97
N LEU A 7 40.58 1.08 5.22
CA LEU A 7 40.47 1.32 3.78
C LEU A 7 40.51 0.05 2.91
N LEU A 8 40.98 -1.08 3.43
CA LEU A 8 41.06 -2.34 2.66
C LEU A 8 39.72 -3.07 2.52
N ARG A 9 38.69 -2.70 3.31
CA ARG A 9 37.37 -3.37 3.26
C ARG A 9 36.45 -2.86 2.14
N ARG A 10 36.73 -1.69 1.55
CA ARG A 10 35.89 -1.09 0.50
C ARG A 10 36.17 -1.65 -0.90
N ASN A 11 37.34 -2.26 -1.13
CA ASN A 11 37.75 -2.78 -2.45
C ASN A 11 36.93 -3.98 -2.96
N ARG A 12 36.08 -4.60 -2.13
CA ARG A 12 35.26 -5.75 -2.54
C ARG A 12 33.84 -5.38 -2.97
N MET A 13 33.47 -4.11 -2.91
CA MET A 13 32.15 -3.64 -3.35
C MET A 13 32.28 -2.78 -4.60
N PRO A 14 31.32 -2.84 -5.54
CA PRO A 14 31.33 -2.00 -6.72
C PRO A 14 31.33 -0.52 -6.36
N ASN A 15 32.06 0.29 -7.14
CA ASN A 15 32.05 1.73 -6.97
C ASN A 15 30.71 2.31 -7.48
N GLY A 16 30.04 3.14 -6.67
CA GLY A 16 28.76 3.76 -7.03
C GLY A 16 27.54 2.89 -6.70
N HIS A 17 26.54 2.89 -7.58
CA HIS A 17 25.26 2.23 -7.32
C HIS A 17 25.35 0.70 -7.46
N ILE A 18 25.27 -0.02 -6.34
CA ILE A 18 25.56 -1.46 -6.20
C ILE A 18 24.84 -2.37 -7.23
N PHE A 19 23.57 -2.08 -7.57
CA PHE A 19 22.76 -2.94 -8.45
C PHE A 19 22.58 -2.43 -9.89
N ARG A 20 23.28 -1.36 -10.29
CA ARG A 20 23.09 -0.71 -11.60
C ARG A 20 24.44 -0.32 -12.23
N GLY A 21 24.48 -0.20 -13.55
CA GLY A 21 25.71 0.16 -14.27
C GLY A 21 26.61 -1.03 -14.62
N LYS A 22 27.86 -0.73 -15.01
CA LYS A 22 28.84 -1.69 -15.52
C LYS A 22 29.38 -2.61 -14.43
N GLU A 23 29.79 -2.04 -13.31
CA GLU A 23 30.26 -2.79 -12.14
C GLU A 23 29.12 -2.90 -11.14
N ARG A 24 28.47 -4.07 -11.09
CA ARG A 24 27.30 -4.32 -10.23
C ARG A 24 27.41 -5.64 -9.51
N LEU A 25 26.80 -5.71 -8.34
CA LEU A 25 26.63 -6.96 -7.62
C LEU A 25 25.47 -7.73 -8.26
N VAL A 26 25.79 -8.77 -9.01
CA VAL A 26 24.79 -9.67 -9.60
C VAL A 26 24.47 -10.78 -8.60
N LYS A 27 23.20 -10.87 -8.19
CA LYS A 27 22.73 -11.99 -7.40
C LYS A 27 22.65 -13.24 -8.29
N GLN A 28 23.33 -14.30 -7.88
CA GLN A 28 23.31 -15.57 -8.61
C GLN A 28 21.95 -16.26 -8.46
N VAL A 29 21.50 -16.90 -9.52
CA VAL A 29 20.27 -17.70 -9.52
C VAL A 29 20.57 -19.06 -8.90
N GLU A 30 20.13 -19.25 -7.67
CA GLU A 30 20.18 -20.53 -6.96
C GLU A 30 19.02 -21.46 -7.36
N SER A 31 19.20 -22.76 -7.15
CA SER A 31 18.18 -23.79 -7.43
C SER A 31 16.85 -23.55 -6.71
N LYS A 32 16.87 -22.96 -5.51
CA LYS A 32 15.65 -22.58 -4.76
C LYS A 32 14.78 -21.57 -5.51
N HIS A 33 15.40 -20.67 -6.28
CA HIS A 33 14.67 -19.69 -7.09
C HIS A 33 13.95 -20.35 -8.26
N LEU A 34 14.61 -21.33 -8.90
CA LEU A 34 14.00 -22.11 -9.98
C LEU A 34 12.84 -22.98 -9.48
N ARG A 35 12.97 -23.58 -8.29
CA ARG A 35 11.89 -24.37 -7.67
C ARG A 35 10.67 -23.52 -7.39
N ARG A 36 10.86 -22.35 -6.78
CA ARG A 36 9.76 -21.40 -6.51
C ARG A 36 9.06 -20.97 -7.80
N LEU A 37 9.83 -20.63 -8.83
CA LEU A 37 9.27 -20.23 -10.13
C LEU A 37 8.46 -21.36 -10.78
N LYS A 38 8.87 -22.62 -10.61
CA LYS A 38 8.10 -23.78 -11.06
C LYS A 38 6.78 -23.93 -10.29
N GLU A 39 6.80 -23.72 -8.97
CA GLU A 39 5.59 -23.75 -8.13
C GLU A 39 4.62 -22.63 -8.54
N ASP A 40 5.14 -21.41 -8.75
CA ASP A 40 4.35 -20.26 -9.18
C ASP A 40 3.66 -20.54 -10.53
N PHE A 41 4.35 -21.15 -11.49
CA PHE A 41 3.75 -21.55 -12.77
C PHE A 41 2.68 -22.64 -12.64
N ALA A 42 2.86 -23.60 -11.74
CA ALA A 42 1.85 -24.62 -11.51
C ALA A 42 0.56 -24.02 -10.93
N VAL A 43 0.69 -23.04 -10.02
CA VAL A 43 -0.44 -22.28 -9.46
C VAL A 43 -1.12 -21.45 -10.56
N GLU A 44 -0.34 -20.80 -11.41
CA GLU A 44 -0.88 -20.00 -12.52
C GLU A 44 -1.66 -20.87 -13.52
N GLU A 45 -1.11 -22.02 -13.91
CA GLU A 45 -1.78 -22.99 -14.78
C GLU A 45 -3.11 -23.47 -14.18
N GLN A 46 -3.12 -23.76 -12.89
CA GLN A 46 -4.33 -24.15 -12.17
C GLN A 46 -5.37 -23.02 -12.14
N ASN A 47 -4.94 -21.78 -11.91
CA ASN A 47 -5.82 -20.61 -11.92
C ASN A 47 -6.40 -20.35 -13.31
N MET A 48 -5.59 -20.46 -14.36
CA MET A 48 -6.05 -20.31 -15.75
C MET A 48 -7.12 -21.35 -16.09
N PHE A 49 -6.95 -22.60 -15.63
CA PHE A 49 -7.95 -23.64 -15.84
C PHE A 49 -9.31 -23.26 -15.23
N TYR A 50 -9.33 -22.76 -13.99
CA TYR A 50 -10.58 -22.36 -13.34
C TYR A 50 -11.21 -21.11 -13.95
N LEU A 51 -10.40 -20.15 -14.37
CA LEU A 51 -10.90 -18.87 -14.92
C LEU A 51 -11.35 -18.98 -16.38
N ARG A 52 -11.04 -20.09 -17.07
CA ARG A 52 -11.37 -20.28 -18.49
C ARG A 52 -12.87 -20.38 -18.77
N PHE A 53 -13.66 -20.90 -17.83
CA PHE A 53 -15.08 -21.19 -18.03
C PHE A 53 -15.94 -20.36 -17.08
N PRO A 54 -16.36 -19.14 -17.49
CA PRO A 54 -17.23 -18.32 -16.67
C PRO A 54 -18.63 -18.94 -16.56
N TYR A 55 -19.27 -18.74 -15.41
CA TYR A 55 -20.63 -19.23 -15.15
C TYR A 55 -21.71 -18.40 -15.86
N LEU A 56 -21.52 -17.07 -15.93
CA LEU A 56 -22.42 -16.15 -16.63
C LEU A 56 -21.73 -15.57 -17.85
N THR A 57 -22.51 -15.37 -18.91
CA THR A 57 -22.08 -14.55 -20.04
C THR A 57 -22.01 -13.07 -19.65
N GLU A 58 -21.26 -12.28 -20.41
CA GLU A 58 -21.15 -10.83 -20.16
C GLU A 58 -22.52 -10.12 -20.19
N ALA A 59 -23.41 -10.56 -21.08
CA ALA A 59 -24.76 -10.03 -21.19
C ALA A 59 -25.59 -10.33 -19.92
N GLU A 60 -25.55 -11.55 -19.41
CA GLU A 60 -26.25 -11.95 -18.17
C GLU A 60 -25.66 -11.30 -16.92
N SER A 61 -24.35 -11.05 -16.93
CA SER A 61 -23.69 -10.32 -15.85
C SER A 61 -24.05 -8.84 -15.83
N SER A 62 -24.59 -8.27 -16.92
CA SER A 62 -24.99 -6.87 -16.92
C SER A 62 -26.17 -6.63 -15.97
N GLY A 63 -25.98 -5.79 -14.95
CA GLY A 63 -27.04 -5.38 -14.03
C GLY A 63 -27.49 -6.40 -12.98
N HIS A 64 -26.95 -7.63 -12.95
CA HIS A 64 -27.38 -8.69 -12.02
C HIS A 64 -27.29 -8.28 -10.54
N ALA A 65 -26.29 -7.46 -10.18
CA ALA A 65 -26.06 -7.00 -8.81
C ALA A 65 -26.75 -5.66 -8.47
N LYS A 66 -27.48 -5.04 -9.40
CA LYS A 66 -28.10 -3.72 -9.19
C LYS A 66 -29.14 -3.75 -8.08
N ALA A 67 -29.93 -4.83 -8.00
CA ALA A 67 -30.93 -5.02 -6.96
C ALA A 67 -30.34 -5.12 -5.55
N LEU A 68 -29.04 -5.44 -5.41
CA LEU A 68 -28.39 -5.55 -4.11
C LEU A 68 -28.11 -4.18 -3.47
N GLY A 69 -28.15 -3.07 -4.22
CA GLY A 69 -27.96 -1.71 -3.71
C GLY A 69 -26.57 -1.42 -3.11
N LYS A 70 -25.66 -2.40 -3.06
CA LYS A 70 -24.35 -2.30 -2.37
C LYS A 70 -23.46 -1.20 -2.93
N CYS A 71 -23.48 -1.02 -4.26
CA CYS A 71 -22.71 0.04 -4.91
C CYS A 71 -23.22 1.44 -4.53
N GLU A 72 -24.54 1.59 -4.42
CA GLU A 72 -25.18 2.86 -4.05
C GLU A 72 -24.94 3.17 -2.57
N ALA A 73 -25.15 2.20 -1.68
CA ALA A 73 -24.86 2.34 -0.25
C ALA A 73 -23.39 2.69 0.02
N ARG A 74 -22.44 2.03 -0.67
CA ARG A 74 -21.01 2.34 -0.55
C ARG A 74 -20.70 3.74 -1.07
N ARG A 75 -21.34 4.16 -2.16
CA ARG A 75 -21.17 5.52 -2.72
C ARG A 75 -21.65 6.58 -1.74
N GLU A 76 -22.83 6.39 -1.15
CA GLU A 76 -23.38 7.28 -0.14
C GLU A 76 -22.50 7.35 1.11
N GLU A 77 -21.97 6.21 1.57
CA GLU A 77 -21.03 6.18 2.71
C GLU A 77 -19.77 7.01 2.41
N VAL A 78 -19.19 6.85 1.21
CA VAL A 78 -18.01 7.60 0.78
C VAL A 78 -18.33 9.10 0.69
N LEU A 79 -19.45 9.47 0.05
CA LEU A 79 -19.90 10.85 -0.03
C LEU A 79 -20.15 11.45 1.37
N GLY A 80 -20.77 10.70 2.27
CA GLY A 80 -21.02 11.11 3.65
C GLY A 80 -19.76 11.30 4.47
N LYS A 81 -18.67 10.57 4.17
CA LYS A 81 -17.35 10.80 4.78
C LYS A 81 -16.69 12.06 4.22
N HIS A 82 -16.74 12.27 2.90
CA HIS A 82 -16.15 13.44 2.27
C HIS A 82 -16.94 14.74 2.51
N GLY A 83 -18.24 14.67 2.80
CA GLY A 83 -19.04 15.83 3.19
C GLY A 83 -18.68 16.41 4.57
N LYS A 84 -17.94 15.65 5.39
CA LYS A 84 -17.52 16.06 6.76
C LYS A 84 -16.15 16.75 6.80
N ILE A 85 -15.63 17.20 5.65
CA ILE A 85 -14.35 17.93 5.57
C ILE A 85 -14.45 19.35 6.16
N PHE A 86 -15.66 19.81 6.49
CA PHE A 86 -15.83 21.08 7.19
C PHE A 86 -15.31 20.99 8.63
N LYS A 87 -14.63 22.06 9.06
CA LYS A 87 -14.25 22.23 10.46
C LYS A 87 -15.52 22.25 11.31
N GLU A 88 -15.45 21.67 12.50
CA GLU A 88 -16.54 21.76 13.47
C GLU A 88 -16.82 23.24 13.81
N ASP A 89 -18.09 23.56 14.02
CA ASP A 89 -18.51 24.89 14.44
C ASP A 89 -17.99 25.14 15.86
N VAL A 90 -17.13 26.16 16.01
CA VAL A 90 -16.56 26.53 17.31
C VAL A 90 -17.38 27.66 17.90
N THR A 91 -17.84 27.51 19.13
CA THR A 91 -18.61 28.57 19.81
C THR A 91 -17.68 29.67 20.35
N LEU A 92 -18.22 30.89 20.52
CA LEU A 92 -17.47 31.98 21.17
C LEU A 92 -17.02 31.60 22.59
N TYR A 93 -17.81 30.80 23.29
CA TYR A 93 -17.52 30.32 24.63
C TYR A 93 -16.24 29.48 24.68
N GLU A 94 -16.12 28.47 23.81
CA GLU A 94 -14.91 27.61 23.71
C GLU A 94 -13.66 28.43 23.38
N ARG A 95 -13.80 29.45 22.51
CA ARG A 95 -12.70 30.35 22.20
C ARG A 95 -12.29 31.23 23.37
N LEU A 96 -13.24 31.70 24.18
CA LEU A 96 -12.98 32.63 25.29
C LEU A 96 -12.69 31.92 26.62
N GLN A 97 -12.86 30.59 26.70
CA GLN A 97 -12.66 29.80 27.91
C GLN A 97 -11.25 29.97 28.52
N HIS A 98 -10.23 30.15 27.68
CA HIS A 98 -8.85 30.36 28.13
C HIS A 98 -8.65 31.64 28.98
N LEU A 99 -9.57 32.62 28.90
CA LEU A 99 -9.49 33.85 29.69
C LEU A 99 -9.91 33.64 31.15
N ARG A 100 -10.60 32.53 31.47
CA ARG A 100 -11.11 32.23 32.82
C ARG A 100 -10.08 31.60 33.75
N VAL A 101 -8.87 31.32 33.27
CA VAL A 101 -7.77 30.70 34.05
C VAL A 101 -7.38 31.54 35.29
N GLY A 102 -7.67 32.84 35.28
CA GLY A 102 -7.40 33.77 36.38
C GLY A 102 -8.60 34.11 37.28
N GLU A 103 -9.78 33.51 37.08
CA GLU A 103 -10.93 33.76 37.95
C GLU A 103 -10.65 33.22 39.36
N LYS A 104 -10.42 34.15 40.30
CA LYS A 104 -10.34 33.86 41.73
C LYS A 104 -11.64 34.28 42.38
N TRP A 105 -12.11 33.47 43.32
CA TRP A 105 -13.19 33.88 44.21
C TRP A 105 -12.63 34.90 45.21
N GLU A 106 -13.40 35.95 45.52
CA GLU A 106 -13.11 36.81 46.68
C GLU A 106 -13.10 36.00 47.98
#